data_AF-A0AA47B5Q2-F1
#
_entry.id   AF-A0AA47B5Q2-F1
#
_cell.length_a   1.000
_cell.length_b   1.000
_cell.length_c   1.000
_cell.angle_alpha   90.00
_cell.angle_beta   90.00
_cell.angle_gamma   90.00
#
_symmetry.space_group_name_H-M   'P 1'
#
loop_
_entity.id
_entity.type
_entity.pdbx_description
1 polymer ?
#
loop_
_entity_poly.entity_id
_entity_poly.type
_entity_poly.pdbx_seq_one_letter_code
_entity_poly.pdbx_strand_id
1 'polypeptide(L)'
;MIKEIELNYNSTKVFQGFRENEKFISAHKNLLTALSDKNWRSAKYMNTEKNISSPTGKIIERYFVNIFCSILFENSSNDLNKIIIKKAKEYSLDDYSYRLLKLVELTTNIKIEEKEVCGVQANILTPSIMRTAVKRGLYDEFTYQSYPLEYIYRYFKSIFLTNNYSLEDLIQKYKELSNKSDKYINWLLIKAVINRSIREKDKTIAKEFIQKLKIVKVNEFDYINSKSFYILVFESREKAIDYLKDRLDIHNFLISEKIDYSESLAMKNFATILNDDEPIKRKILIKCLEQTPQDVDLWKLWFKHFASKIEIQRKSLDMIDNGYSDLPLYKNIVLTRDMQSALIRLIILSDTPENRKLGYSLINKVDNKGIGKSLSLLYSNIPNISEYIYRGM
;
A
#
# COMPACT_ATOMS: atom_id res chain seq x y z
N MET A 1 -8.60 25.46 -13.04
CA MET A 1 -7.27 26.12 -12.98
C MET A 1 -6.92 26.40 -11.52
N ILE A 2 -5.80 25.89 -11.03
CA ILE A 2 -5.31 26.09 -9.65
C ILE A 2 -4.01 26.88 -9.73
N LYS A 3 -4.08 28.20 -9.48
CA LYS A 3 -2.88 29.07 -9.46
C LYS A 3 -2.13 29.01 -8.13
N GLU A 4 -2.83 28.61 -7.08
CA GLU A 4 -2.30 28.46 -5.72
C GLU A 4 -2.92 27.23 -5.06
N ILE A 5 -2.09 26.43 -4.38
CA ILE A 5 -2.54 25.32 -3.54
C ILE A 5 -2.32 25.71 -2.07
N GLU A 6 -3.39 25.66 -1.28
CA GLU A 6 -3.30 25.75 0.18
C GLU A 6 -3.33 24.35 0.80
N LEU A 7 -2.35 24.03 1.62
CA LEU A 7 -2.19 22.73 2.27
C LEU A 7 -2.29 22.90 3.78
N ASN A 8 -3.29 22.28 4.41
CA ASN A 8 -3.50 22.34 5.86
C ASN A 8 -2.75 21.20 6.57
N TYR A 9 -1.87 21.56 7.51
CA TYR A 9 -1.14 20.67 8.41
C TYR A 9 -1.35 21.14 9.85
N ASN A 10 -2.61 21.08 10.28
CA ASN A 10 -3.03 21.44 11.63
C ASN A 10 -3.01 20.23 12.59
N SER A 11 -2.50 19.08 12.13
CA SER A 11 -2.33 17.85 12.90
C SER A 11 -1.11 17.06 12.40
N THR A 12 -0.86 15.90 13.00
CA THR A 12 0.28 15.02 12.75
C THR A 12 0.01 13.92 11.73
N LYS A 13 -0.92 14.14 10.78
CA LYS A 13 -1.28 13.14 9.77
C LYS A 13 -0.30 13.15 8.60
N VAL A 14 0.06 11.97 8.11
CA VAL A 14 0.90 11.78 6.94
C VAL A 14 0.20 12.30 5.69
N PHE A 15 0.85 13.17 4.92
CA PHE A 15 0.30 13.83 3.72
C PHE A 15 -0.99 14.62 3.96
N GLN A 16 -1.23 15.13 5.18
CA GLN A 16 -2.50 15.76 5.54
C GLN A 16 -2.98 16.78 4.51
N GLY A 17 -2.12 17.75 4.19
CA GLY A 17 -2.46 18.86 3.31
C GLY A 17 -2.91 18.40 1.92
N PHE A 18 -2.39 17.27 1.42
CA PHE A 18 -2.79 16.71 0.13
C PHE A 18 -4.02 15.81 0.22
N ARG A 19 -4.17 15.05 1.32
CA ARG A 19 -5.29 14.12 1.54
C ARG A 19 -6.62 14.81 1.78
N GLU A 20 -6.58 16.03 2.33
CA GLU A 20 -7.76 16.83 2.70
C GLU A 20 -8.05 17.95 1.68
N ASN A 21 -7.17 18.20 0.69
CA ASN A 21 -7.40 19.21 -0.34
C ASN A 21 -8.25 18.66 -1.50
N GLU A 22 -9.57 18.73 -1.32
CA GLU A 22 -10.56 18.21 -2.27
C GLU A 22 -10.46 18.84 -3.66
N LYS A 23 -10.05 20.11 -3.77
CA LYS A 23 -9.89 20.80 -5.06
C LYS A 23 -8.75 20.18 -5.87
N PHE A 24 -7.60 19.98 -5.23
CA PHE A 24 -6.43 19.34 -5.85
C PHE A 24 -6.71 17.87 -6.18
N ILE A 25 -7.33 17.13 -5.27
CA ILE A 25 -7.74 15.74 -5.50
C ILE A 25 -8.69 15.65 -6.70
N SER A 26 -9.69 16.54 -6.79
CA SER A 26 -10.66 16.53 -7.88
C SER A 26 -10.03 16.82 -9.24
N ALA A 27 -9.05 17.72 -9.29
CA ALA A 27 -8.30 18.03 -10.51
C ALA A 27 -7.50 16.82 -11.04
N HIS A 28 -7.03 15.94 -10.14
CA HIS A 28 -6.24 14.75 -10.48
C HIS A 28 -6.88 13.46 -9.95
N LYS A 29 -8.20 13.34 -10.07
CA LYS A 29 -8.98 12.25 -9.45
C LYS A 29 -8.41 10.86 -9.74
N ASN A 30 -7.96 10.61 -10.97
CA ASN A 30 -7.44 9.32 -11.39
C ASN A 30 -6.16 8.91 -10.63
N LEU A 31 -5.37 9.88 -10.17
CA LEU A 31 -4.09 9.64 -9.47
C LEU A 31 -4.24 9.73 -7.95
N LEU A 32 -5.11 10.63 -7.46
CA LEU A 32 -5.16 11.03 -6.06
C LEU A 32 -6.35 10.46 -5.27
N THR A 33 -7.31 9.79 -5.93
CA THR A 33 -8.44 9.16 -5.22
C THR A 33 -7.97 8.20 -4.12
N ALA A 34 -6.94 7.39 -4.39
CA ALA A 34 -6.36 6.46 -3.43
C ALA A 34 -5.79 7.12 -2.16
N LEU A 35 -5.32 8.36 -2.28
CA LEU A 35 -4.77 9.15 -1.18
C LEU A 35 -5.86 9.89 -0.40
N SER A 36 -6.96 10.30 -1.03
CA SER A 36 -8.02 11.13 -0.43
C SER A 36 -8.62 10.53 0.85
N ASP A 37 -8.79 11.35 1.90
CA ASP A 37 -9.49 10.92 3.11
C ASP A 37 -10.98 10.62 2.86
N LYS A 38 -11.59 11.32 1.90
CA LYS A 38 -13.00 11.16 1.53
C LYS A 38 -13.23 10.02 0.55
N ASN A 39 -12.39 9.91 -0.48
CA ASN A 39 -12.71 9.12 -1.67
C ASN A 39 -11.94 7.79 -1.80
N TRP A 40 -10.95 7.51 -0.94
CA TRP A 40 -10.08 6.32 -1.09
C TRP A 40 -10.82 4.98 -1.18
N ARG A 41 -11.99 4.83 -0.53
CA ARG A 41 -12.79 3.58 -0.59
C ARG A 41 -13.32 3.28 -1.98
N SER A 42 -13.38 4.28 -2.86
CA SER A 42 -13.78 4.11 -4.26
C SER A 42 -12.60 3.78 -5.19
N ALA A 43 -11.36 3.82 -4.69
CA ALA A 43 -10.19 3.49 -5.49
C ALA A 43 -10.10 1.97 -5.70
N LYS A 44 -10.26 1.55 -6.96
CA LYS A 44 -10.30 0.14 -7.40
C LYS A 44 -9.12 -0.72 -6.93
N TYR A 45 -7.92 -0.13 -6.88
CA TYR A 45 -6.68 -0.83 -6.53
C TYR A 45 -6.19 -0.55 -5.12
N MET A 46 -7.08 -0.08 -4.24
CA MET A 46 -6.77 0.14 -2.83
C MET A 46 -7.40 -0.92 -1.94
N ASN A 47 -6.68 -1.29 -0.89
CA ASN A 47 -7.26 -2.04 0.22
C ASN A 47 -8.33 -1.19 0.90
N THR A 48 -9.28 -1.85 1.54
CA THR A 48 -10.33 -1.29 2.40
C THR A 48 -10.23 -1.93 3.79
N GLU A 49 -11.02 -1.44 4.74
CA GLU A 49 -11.05 -1.99 6.10
C GLU A 49 -11.50 -3.46 6.17
N LYS A 50 -12.16 -3.96 5.11
CA LYS A 50 -12.66 -5.34 5.04
C LYS A 50 -11.59 -6.34 4.60
N ASN A 51 -10.49 -5.89 4.00
CA ASN A 51 -9.44 -6.80 3.54
C ASN A 51 -8.64 -7.36 4.71
N ILE A 52 -8.13 -8.59 4.58
CA ILE A 52 -7.29 -9.20 5.63
C ILE A 52 -5.85 -8.69 5.53
N SER A 53 -5.28 -8.59 4.34
CA SER A 53 -3.91 -8.11 4.12
C SER A 53 -3.79 -6.59 4.25
N SER A 54 -2.60 -6.12 4.61
CA SER A 54 -2.21 -4.70 4.57
C SER A 54 -1.32 -4.45 3.35
N PRO A 55 -1.27 -3.21 2.82
CA PRO A 55 -0.31 -2.86 1.79
C PRO A 55 1.14 -2.98 2.31
N THR A 56 2.08 -3.10 1.40
CA THR A 56 3.52 -2.99 1.69
C THR A 56 3.96 -1.53 1.73
N GLY A 57 5.17 -1.25 2.24
CA GLY A 57 5.76 0.09 2.31
C GLY A 57 5.68 0.88 0.99
N LYS A 58 5.78 0.18 -0.16
CA LYS A 58 5.69 0.74 -1.52
C LYS A 58 4.44 1.61 -1.77
N ILE A 59 3.39 1.49 -0.98
CA ILE A 59 2.21 2.36 -1.11
C ILE A 59 2.55 3.85 -0.86
N ILE A 60 3.51 4.16 0.02
CA ILE A 60 3.96 5.53 0.27
C ILE A 60 4.62 6.12 -0.98
N GLU A 61 5.49 5.35 -1.63
CA GLU A 61 6.12 5.74 -2.89
C GLU A 61 5.07 6.07 -3.96
N ARG A 62 3.98 5.30 -4.04
CA ARG A 62 2.87 5.59 -4.97
C ARG A 62 2.20 6.91 -4.67
N TYR A 63 1.87 7.17 -3.40
CA TYR A 63 1.28 8.45 -3.01
C TYR A 63 2.21 9.62 -3.35
N PHE A 64 3.49 9.50 -2.98
CA PHE A 64 4.50 10.51 -3.24
C PHE A 64 4.63 10.82 -4.74
N VAL A 65 4.80 9.78 -5.58
CA VAL A 65 4.94 9.91 -7.03
C VAL A 65 3.69 10.50 -7.66
N ASN A 66 2.50 10.10 -7.21
CA ASN A 66 1.24 10.61 -7.75
C ASN A 66 1.00 12.09 -7.37
N ILE A 67 1.31 12.49 -6.12
CA ILE A 67 1.25 13.89 -5.70
C ILE A 67 2.24 14.72 -6.52
N PHE A 68 3.50 14.30 -6.61
CA PHE A 68 4.53 15.04 -7.33
C PHE A 68 4.19 15.19 -8.82
N CYS A 69 3.76 14.10 -9.48
CA CYS A 69 3.29 14.14 -10.86
C CYS A 69 2.13 15.12 -11.05
N SER A 70 1.18 15.14 -10.11
CA SER A 70 0.04 16.08 -10.14
C SER A 70 0.50 17.54 -10.02
N ILE A 71 1.45 17.84 -9.13
CA ILE A 71 2.04 19.18 -8.99
C ILE A 71 2.75 19.61 -10.28
N LEU A 72 3.50 18.73 -10.94
CA LEU A 72 4.17 19.05 -12.22
C LEU A 72 3.16 19.44 -13.30
N PHE A 73 1.99 18.78 -13.34
CA PHE A 73 0.92 19.16 -14.25
C PHE A 73 0.32 20.52 -13.91
N GLU A 74 0.03 20.80 -12.64
CA GLU A 74 -0.51 22.11 -12.23
C GLU A 74 0.49 23.25 -12.50
N ASN A 75 1.78 23.04 -12.22
CA ASN A 75 2.84 24.02 -12.50
C ASN A 75 2.91 24.36 -13.99
N SER A 76 2.89 23.33 -14.83
CA SER A 76 3.17 23.48 -16.25
C SER A 76 1.96 23.80 -17.12
N SER A 77 0.75 23.49 -16.65
CA SER A 77 -0.50 23.64 -17.43
C SER A 77 -1.46 24.66 -16.82
N ASN A 78 -1.35 24.95 -15.52
CA ASN A 78 -2.26 25.84 -14.80
C ASN A 78 -1.54 27.02 -14.13
N ASP A 79 -0.26 27.24 -14.47
CA ASP A 79 0.60 28.28 -13.91
C ASP A 79 0.60 28.30 -12.37
N LEU A 80 0.55 27.12 -11.74
CA LEU A 80 0.74 27.01 -10.30
C LEU A 80 2.12 27.57 -9.96
N ASN A 81 2.14 28.69 -9.26
CA ASN A 81 3.38 29.38 -8.91
C ASN A 81 3.59 29.45 -7.40
N LYS A 82 2.61 28.99 -6.60
CA LYS A 82 2.65 29.12 -5.15
C LYS A 82 1.95 27.96 -4.43
N ILE A 83 2.61 27.45 -3.39
CA ILE A 83 2.03 26.54 -2.41
C ILE A 83 2.09 27.23 -1.03
N ILE A 84 0.94 27.35 -0.38
CA ILE A 84 0.84 27.86 0.99
C ILE A 84 0.65 26.69 1.94
N ILE A 85 1.57 26.54 2.87
CA ILE A 85 1.52 25.56 3.94
C ILE A 85 0.94 26.24 5.17
N LYS A 86 -0.29 25.88 5.52
CA LYS A 86 -0.95 26.31 6.76
C LYS A 86 -0.63 25.29 7.85
N LYS A 87 0.33 25.58 8.72
CA LYS A 87 0.76 24.65 9.78
C LYS A 87 0.60 25.23 11.18
N ALA A 88 0.30 24.36 12.14
CA ALA A 88 0.32 24.78 13.54
C ALA A 88 1.76 24.95 14.04
N LYS A 89 1.97 25.86 15.00
CA LYS A 89 3.30 26.14 15.54
C LYS A 89 3.92 24.91 16.22
N GLU A 90 3.08 24.11 16.86
CA GLU A 90 3.41 22.90 17.58
C GLU A 90 3.63 21.67 16.68
N TYR A 91 3.34 21.77 15.38
CA TYR A 91 3.45 20.64 14.46
C TYR A 91 4.50 20.88 13.37
N SER A 92 5.36 19.90 13.18
CA SER A 92 6.18 19.78 11.98
C SER A 92 5.39 19.08 10.86
N LEU A 93 5.73 19.38 9.62
CA LEU A 93 5.30 18.55 8.49
C LEU A 93 5.77 17.11 8.72
N ASP A 94 4.96 16.14 8.29
CA ASP A 94 5.45 14.77 8.21
C ASP A 94 6.62 14.69 7.22
N ASP A 95 7.55 13.77 7.48
CA ASP A 95 8.81 13.67 6.74
C ASP A 95 8.58 13.47 5.22
N TYR A 96 7.52 12.75 4.84
CA TYR A 96 7.20 12.55 3.42
C TYR A 96 6.69 13.82 2.76
N SER A 97 5.77 14.56 3.39
CA SER A 97 5.30 15.86 2.89
C SER A 97 6.43 16.87 2.79
N TYR A 98 7.28 16.94 3.82
CA TYR A 98 8.45 17.82 3.84
C TYR A 98 9.39 17.56 2.66
N ARG A 99 9.74 16.29 2.44
CA ARG A 99 10.58 15.86 1.31
C ARG A 99 9.93 16.15 -0.03
N LEU A 100 8.63 15.90 -0.15
CA LEU A 100 7.91 16.19 -1.38
C LEU A 100 7.96 17.69 -1.71
N LEU A 101 7.75 18.55 -0.72
CA LEU A 101 7.76 20.00 -0.91
C LEU A 101 9.17 20.52 -1.22
N LYS A 102 10.19 20.00 -0.54
CA LYS A 102 11.60 20.27 -0.91
C LYS A 102 11.91 19.85 -2.35
N LEU A 103 11.43 18.69 -2.76
CA LEU A 103 11.61 18.22 -4.14
C LEU A 103 10.94 19.16 -5.15
N VAL A 104 9.75 19.67 -4.82
CA VAL A 104 9.07 20.69 -5.63
C VAL A 104 9.91 21.95 -5.74
N GLU A 105 10.47 22.48 -4.64
CA GLU A 105 11.36 23.67 -4.68
C GLU A 105 12.61 23.43 -5.52
N LEU A 106 13.21 22.24 -5.45
CA LEU A 106 14.44 21.89 -6.18
C LEU A 106 14.22 21.71 -7.69
N THR A 107 12.98 21.43 -8.11
CA THR A 107 12.68 21.01 -9.49
C THR A 107 11.73 21.96 -10.21
N THR A 108 11.16 22.94 -9.53
CA THR A 108 10.18 23.88 -10.07
C THR A 108 10.45 25.31 -9.61
N ASN A 109 9.74 26.27 -10.19
CA ASN A 109 9.77 27.67 -9.74
C ASN A 109 8.62 27.99 -8.76
N ILE A 110 7.95 26.98 -8.21
CA ILE A 110 6.86 27.18 -7.26
C ILE A 110 7.43 27.75 -5.97
N LYS A 111 6.92 28.90 -5.54
CA LYS A 111 7.23 29.48 -4.25
C LYS A 111 6.48 28.74 -3.15
N ILE A 112 7.19 28.26 -2.14
CA ILE A 112 6.57 27.67 -0.95
C ILE A 112 6.59 28.70 0.18
N GLU A 113 5.43 28.96 0.78
CA GLU A 113 5.28 29.86 1.92
C GLU A 113 4.61 29.13 3.08
N GLU A 114 5.10 29.36 4.29
CA GLU A 114 4.46 28.85 5.50
C GLU A 114 3.64 29.95 6.18
N LYS A 115 2.44 29.58 6.65
CA LYS A 115 1.57 30.42 7.47
C LYS A 115 1.21 29.65 8.73
N GLU A 116 1.39 30.30 9.88
CA GLU A 116 0.98 29.75 11.16
C GLU A 116 -0.54 29.76 11.29
N VAL A 117 -1.11 28.65 11.75
CA VAL A 117 -2.54 28.49 12.06
C VAL A 117 -2.70 27.82 13.42
N CYS A 118 -3.90 27.82 13.99
CA CYS A 118 -4.16 27.04 15.20
C CYS A 118 -4.11 25.54 14.90
N GLY A 119 -3.42 24.78 15.75
CA GLY A 119 -3.48 23.33 15.73
C GLY A 119 -4.84 22.81 16.18
N VAL A 120 -5.14 21.59 15.75
CA VAL A 120 -6.24 20.78 16.28
C VAL A 120 -5.66 19.60 17.02
N GLN A 121 -6.34 19.23 18.10
CA GLN A 121 -5.94 18.08 18.91
C GLN A 121 -5.83 16.82 18.03
N ALA A 122 -4.72 16.09 18.20
CA ALA A 122 -4.52 14.83 17.50
C ALA A 122 -5.64 13.84 17.81
N ASN A 123 -6.12 13.17 16.76
CA ASN A 123 -7.20 12.19 16.86
C ASN A 123 -6.87 11.10 17.89
N ILE A 124 -7.89 10.65 18.60
CA ILE A 124 -7.78 9.51 19.52
C ILE A 124 -7.73 8.22 18.70
N LEU A 125 -6.75 7.35 18.98
CA LEU A 125 -6.68 6.04 18.35
C LEU A 125 -7.84 5.16 18.80
N THR A 126 -8.67 4.73 17.85
CA THR A 126 -9.72 3.72 18.04
C THR A 126 -9.45 2.49 17.15
N PRO A 127 -10.06 1.32 17.42
CA PRO A 127 -9.90 0.14 16.56
C PRO A 127 -10.28 0.38 15.10
N SER A 128 -11.27 1.25 14.84
CA SER A 128 -11.66 1.62 13.48
C SER A 128 -10.59 2.48 12.80
N ILE A 129 -10.07 3.49 13.50
CA ILE A 129 -9.02 4.38 12.99
C ILE A 129 -7.74 3.60 12.72
N MET A 130 -7.35 2.71 13.64
CA MET A 130 -6.21 1.80 13.46
C MET A 130 -6.37 0.97 12.18
N ARG A 131 -7.55 0.35 11.97
CA ARG A 131 -7.83 -0.42 10.76
C ARG A 131 -7.67 0.43 9.50
N THR A 132 -8.25 1.62 9.47
CA THR A 132 -8.11 2.53 8.32
C THR A 132 -6.64 2.90 8.05
N ALA A 133 -5.89 3.29 9.09
CA ALA A 133 -4.47 3.64 8.98
C ALA A 133 -3.63 2.49 8.40
N VAL A 134 -3.77 1.28 8.97
CA VAL A 134 -3.06 0.07 8.52
C VAL A 134 -3.41 -0.29 7.08
N LYS A 135 -4.67 -0.16 6.66
CA LYS A 135 -5.11 -0.54 5.30
C LYS A 135 -4.71 0.47 4.24
N ARG A 136 -4.52 1.73 4.62
CA ARG A 136 -4.02 2.78 3.74
C ARG A 136 -2.49 2.85 3.72
N GLY A 137 -1.82 2.22 4.70
CA GLY A 137 -0.38 2.37 4.92
C GLY A 137 -0.01 3.79 5.37
N LEU A 138 -0.95 4.52 5.97
CA LEU A 138 -0.77 5.89 6.44
C LEU A 138 -0.77 5.88 7.96
N TYR A 139 0.42 5.72 8.53
CA TYR A 139 0.61 5.62 9.98
C TYR A 139 0.71 7.00 10.62
N ASP A 140 -0.43 7.69 10.71
CA ASP A 140 -0.61 8.97 11.38
C ASP A 140 -0.24 8.88 12.89
N GLU A 141 0.13 9.99 13.52
CA GLU A 141 0.29 10.04 14.98
C GLU A 141 -1.04 10.30 15.68
N PHE A 142 -1.28 9.60 16.79
CA PHE A 142 -2.54 9.63 17.54
C PHE A 142 -2.30 9.85 19.03
N THR A 143 -3.33 10.35 19.72
CA THR A 143 -3.40 10.25 21.18
C THR A 143 -3.89 8.85 21.57
N TYR A 144 -3.25 8.24 22.56
CA TYR A 144 -3.53 6.86 22.97
C TYR A 144 -4.30 6.83 24.28
N GLN A 145 -5.42 6.11 24.29
CA GLN A 145 -6.21 5.85 25.50
C GLN A 145 -6.11 4.39 25.99
N SER A 146 -5.60 3.50 25.14
CA SER A 146 -5.51 2.06 25.40
C SER A 146 -4.11 1.57 25.05
N TYR A 147 -3.35 1.16 26.08
CA TYR A 147 -2.00 0.61 25.91
C TYR A 147 -1.96 -0.62 24.98
N PRO A 148 -2.89 -1.60 25.07
CA PRO A 148 -2.91 -2.72 24.12
C PRO A 148 -3.07 -2.28 22.66
N LEU A 149 -3.94 -1.29 22.41
CA LEU A 149 -4.22 -0.80 21.06
C LEU A 149 -3.02 0.00 20.50
N GLU A 150 -2.40 0.82 21.35
CA GLU A 150 -1.18 1.53 21.02
C GLU A 150 -0.04 0.57 20.64
N TYR A 151 0.21 -0.45 21.46
CA TYR A 151 1.27 -1.42 21.21
C TYR A 151 1.10 -2.10 19.85
N ILE A 152 -0.11 -2.60 19.55
CA ILE A 152 -0.34 -3.32 18.30
C ILE A 152 -0.24 -2.36 17.09
N TYR A 153 -0.64 -1.10 17.23
CA TYR A 153 -0.47 -0.10 16.18
C TYR A 153 1.00 0.20 15.90
N ARG A 154 1.81 0.42 16.95
CA ARG A 154 3.26 0.60 16.83
C ARG A 154 3.94 -0.63 16.20
N TYR A 155 3.48 -1.83 16.56
CA TYR A 155 3.95 -3.07 15.94
C TYR A 155 3.71 -3.08 14.43
N PHE A 156 2.49 -2.82 13.98
CA PHE A 156 2.18 -2.77 12.54
C PHE A 156 2.95 -1.67 11.81
N LYS A 157 3.11 -0.49 12.42
CA LYS A 157 3.93 0.60 11.87
C LYS A 157 5.37 0.15 11.65
N SER A 158 5.98 -0.48 12.65
CA SER A 158 7.37 -0.91 12.57
C SER A 158 7.57 -2.07 11.57
N ILE A 159 6.65 -3.05 11.49
CA ILE A 159 6.67 -4.07 10.43
C ILE A 159 6.54 -3.44 9.03
N PHE A 160 5.67 -2.44 8.87
CA PHE A 160 5.49 -1.73 7.61
C PHE A 160 6.76 -0.99 7.17
N LEU A 161 7.48 -0.41 8.14
CA LEU A 161 8.78 0.24 7.96
C LEU A 161 9.96 -0.75 7.91
N THR A 162 9.70 -2.06 7.80
CA THR A 162 10.70 -3.13 7.69
C THR A 162 11.62 -3.30 8.91
N ASN A 163 11.23 -2.75 10.05
CA ASN A 163 11.93 -2.96 11.32
C ASN A 163 11.66 -4.37 11.87
N ASN A 164 12.68 -4.97 12.47
CA ASN A 164 12.57 -6.30 13.07
C ASN A 164 11.99 -6.21 14.48
N TYR A 165 10.96 -7.01 14.76
CA TYR A 165 10.55 -7.38 16.11
C TYR A 165 11.05 -8.78 16.42
N SER A 166 11.60 -8.97 17.63
CA SER A 166 11.96 -10.31 18.09
C SER A 166 10.69 -11.15 18.36
N LEU A 167 10.79 -12.46 18.17
CA LEU A 167 9.71 -13.39 18.54
C LEU A 167 9.47 -13.39 20.05
N GLU A 168 10.53 -13.27 20.85
CA GLU A 168 10.47 -13.23 22.31
C GLU A 168 9.64 -12.04 22.82
N ASP A 169 9.86 -10.85 22.28
CA ASP A 169 9.08 -9.66 22.63
C ASP A 169 7.59 -9.84 22.31
N LEU A 170 7.27 -10.45 21.17
CA LEU A 170 5.88 -10.70 20.77
C LEU A 170 5.19 -11.71 21.69
N ILE A 171 5.90 -12.77 22.11
CA ILE A 171 5.39 -13.75 23.06
C ILE A 171 5.18 -13.12 24.43
N GLN A 172 6.16 -12.33 24.90
CA GLN A 172 6.08 -11.64 26.18
C GLN A 172 4.90 -10.67 26.20
N LYS A 173 4.71 -9.90 25.12
CA LYS A 173 3.58 -8.97 24.99
C LYS A 173 2.24 -9.68 24.85
N TYR A 174 2.19 -10.82 24.17
CA TYR A 174 0.99 -11.67 24.19
C TYR A 174 0.64 -12.11 25.61
N LYS A 175 1.60 -12.59 26.42
CA LYS A 175 1.35 -12.99 27.82
C LYS A 175 0.85 -11.82 28.67
N GLU A 176 1.41 -10.63 28.50
CA GLU A 176 1.01 -9.43 29.24
C GLU A 176 -0.38 -8.92 28.88
N LEU A 177 -0.75 -8.96 27.60
CA LEU A 177 -1.95 -8.33 27.07
C LEU A 177 -3.14 -9.28 26.88
N SER A 178 -2.91 -10.60 26.84
CA SER A 178 -3.93 -11.57 26.44
C SER A 178 -5.20 -11.54 27.28
N ASN A 179 -5.07 -11.31 28.59
CA ASN A 179 -6.20 -11.24 29.52
C ASN A 179 -6.81 -9.83 29.67
N LYS A 180 -6.19 -8.81 29.05
CA LYS A 180 -6.57 -7.39 29.21
C LYS A 180 -7.09 -6.75 27.93
N SER A 181 -6.90 -7.40 26.79
CA SER A 181 -7.24 -6.85 25.48
C SER A 181 -8.48 -7.52 24.89
N ASP A 182 -9.14 -6.81 23.98
CA ASP A 182 -10.30 -7.37 23.28
C ASP A 182 -9.91 -8.56 22.37
N LYS A 183 -10.91 -9.32 21.94
CA LYS A 183 -10.71 -10.49 21.06
C LYS A 183 -9.95 -10.13 19.77
N TYR A 184 -10.12 -8.91 19.25
CA TYR A 184 -9.49 -8.47 18.01
C TYR A 184 -7.99 -8.19 18.20
N ILE A 185 -7.59 -7.50 19.27
CA ILE A 185 -6.17 -7.28 19.60
C ILE A 185 -5.47 -8.60 19.89
N ASN A 186 -6.13 -9.50 20.65
CA ASN A 186 -5.63 -10.85 20.91
C ASN A 186 -5.40 -11.65 19.62
N TRP A 187 -6.36 -11.60 18.70
CA TRP A 187 -6.24 -12.19 17.38
C TRP A 187 -5.04 -11.65 16.60
N LEU A 188 -4.84 -10.32 16.58
CA LEU A 188 -3.71 -9.69 15.90
C LEU A 188 -2.35 -10.10 16.49
N LEU A 189 -2.24 -10.16 17.83
CA LEU A 189 -1.02 -10.61 18.51
C LEU A 189 -0.70 -12.08 18.19
N ILE A 190 -1.71 -12.95 18.20
CA ILE A 190 -1.52 -14.36 17.85
C ILE A 190 -1.04 -14.49 16.39
N LYS A 191 -1.64 -13.74 15.46
CA LYS A 191 -1.22 -13.71 14.05
C LYS A 191 0.22 -13.20 13.89
N ALA A 192 0.62 -12.18 14.64
CA ALA A 192 1.98 -11.65 14.65
C ALA A 192 2.99 -12.72 15.10
N VAL A 193 2.72 -13.42 16.21
CA VAL A 193 3.58 -14.50 16.71
C VAL A 193 3.67 -15.66 15.72
N ILE A 194 2.55 -16.09 15.11
CA ILE A 194 2.55 -17.13 14.07
C ILE A 194 3.44 -16.72 12.89
N ASN A 195 3.24 -15.52 12.35
CA ASN A 195 4.01 -15.06 11.20
C ASN A 195 5.51 -14.95 11.51
N ARG A 196 5.88 -14.48 12.71
CA ARG A 196 7.28 -14.35 13.12
C ARG A 196 7.93 -15.70 13.38
N SER A 197 7.27 -16.60 14.11
CA SER A 197 7.77 -17.95 14.38
C SER A 197 7.98 -18.77 13.09
N ILE A 198 7.08 -18.64 12.10
CA ILE A 198 7.28 -19.27 10.79
C ILE A 198 8.53 -18.71 10.08
N ARG A 199 8.74 -17.39 10.09
CA ARG A 199 9.94 -16.76 9.48
C ARG A 199 11.23 -17.18 10.16
N GLU A 200 11.19 -17.33 11.48
CA GLU A 200 12.33 -17.80 12.29
C GLU A 200 12.44 -19.33 12.32
N LYS A 201 11.56 -20.05 11.62
CA LYS A 201 11.52 -21.52 11.55
C LYS A 201 11.29 -22.22 12.91
N ASP A 202 10.65 -21.55 13.87
CA ASP A 202 10.26 -22.15 15.15
C ASP A 202 8.92 -22.90 15.01
N LYS A 203 9.01 -24.19 14.73
CA LYS A 203 7.85 -25.08 14.54
C LYS A 203 7.01 -25.23 15.81
N THR A 204 7.61 -25.20 16.99
CA THR A 204 6.94 -25.49 18.27
C THR A 204 6.05 -24.32 18.65
N ILE A 205 6.61 -23.11 18.65
CA ILE A 205 5.86 -21.88 18.94
C ILE A 205 4.78 -21.65 17.88
N ALA A 206 5.10 -21.83 16.59
CA ALA A 206 4.10 -21.69 15.53
C ALA A 206 2.92 -22.64 15.74
N LYS A 207 3.17 -23.91 16.11
CA LYS A 207 2.12 -24.90 16.39
C LYS A 207 1.25 -24.49 17.57
N GLU A 208 1.87 -24.04 18.66
CA GLU A 208 1.15 -23.59 19.86
C GLU A 208 0.19 -22.46 19.52
N PHE A 209 0.69 -21.42 18.86
CA PHE A 209 -0.13 -20.23 18.54
C PHE A 209 -1.17 -20.49 17.46
N ILE A 210 -0.93 -21.43 16.53
CA ILE A 210 -1.96 -21.91 15.61
C ILE A 210 -3.14 -22.57 16.36
N GLN A 211 -2.89 -23.32 17.43
CA GLN A 211 -3.99 -23.87 18.25
C GLN A 211 -4.74 -22.78 19.00
N LYS A 212 -4.04 -21.76 19.51
CA LYS A 212 -4.69 -20.58 20.11
C LYS A 212 -5.55 -19.84 19.09
N LEU A 213 -5.06 -19.67 17.85
CA LEU A 213 -5.81 -19.02 16.77
C LEU A 213 -7.15 -19.73 16.50
N LYS A 214 -7.18 -21.06 16.54
CA LYS A 214 -8.42 -21.84 16.35
C LYS A 214 -9.56 -21.40 17.28
N ILE A 215 -9.22 -20.97 18.50
CA ILE A 215 -10.13 -20.55 19.56
C ILE A 215 -10.56 -19.08 19.35
N VAL A 216 -9.59 -18.20 19.06
CA VAL A 216 -9.83 -16.74 19.02
C VAL A 216 -10.16 -16.18 17.64
N LYS A 217 -10.14 -17.00 16.58
CA LYS A 217 -10.35 -16.57 15.20
C LYS A 217 -11.59 -15.69 15.03
N VAL A 218 -11.47 -14.73 14.11
CA VAL A 218 -12.58 -13.85 13.69
C VAL A 218 -13.45 -14.54 12.65
N ASN A 219 -12.86 -15.42 11.83
CA ASN A 219 -13.56 -16.28 10.87
C ASN A 219 -12.79 -17.61 10.68
N GLU A 220 -13.46 -18.62 10.12
CA GLU A 220 -12.87 -19.95 9.94
C GLU A 220 -11.73 -19.94 8.91
N PHE A 221 -11.89 -19.22 7.80
CA PHE A 221 -10.91 -19.17 6.72
C PHE A 221 -9.56 -18.59 7.16
N ASP A 222 -9.52 -17.67 8.12
CA ASP A 222 -8.28 -17.13 8.67
C ASP A 222 -7.47 -18.20 9.43
N TYR A 223 -8.16 -19.07 10.18
CA TYR A 223 -7.52 -20.23 10.81
C TYR A 223 -7.04 -21.23 9.76
N ILE A 224 -7.91 -21.61 8.81
CA ILE A 224 -7.57 -22.53 7.71
C ILE A 224 -6.32 -22.04 6.97
N ASN A 225 -6.30 -20.77 6.58
CA ASN A 225 -5.20 -20.15 5.86
C ASN A 225 -3.89 -20.12 6.67
N SER A 226 -3.97 -19.84 7.98
CA SER A 226 -2.77 -19.83 8.83
C SER A 226 -2.24 -21.25 9.06
N LYS A 227 -3.15 -22.21 9.25
CA LYS A 227 -2.79 -23.62 9.47
C LYS A 227 -2.22 -24.25 8.21
N SER A 228 -2.77 -23.95 7.03
CA SER A 228 -2.21 -24.44 5.77
C SER A 228 -0.81 -23.89 5.53
N PHE A 229 -0.55 -22.62 5.84
CA PHE A 229 0.78 -22.04 5.73
C PHE A 229 1.78 -22.69 6.70
N TYR A 230 1.36 -22.99 7.93
CA TYR A 230 2.17 -23.80 8.87
C TYR A 230 2.52 -25.18 8.28
N ILE A 231 1.55 -25.89 7.71
CA ILE A 231 1.77 -27.22 7.11
C ILE A 231 2.71 -27.11 5.91
N LEU A 232 2.51 -26.10 5.05
CA LEU A 232 3.34 -25.85 3.88
C LEU A 232 4.82 -25.68 4.25
N VAL A 233 5.11 -24.91 5.31
CA VAL A 233 6.49 -24.59 5.70
C VAL A 233 7.15 -25.70 6.50
N PHE A 234 6.42 -26.37 7.39
CA PHE A 234 7.01 -27.32 8.37
C PHE A 234 6.71 -28.79 8.12
N GLU A 235 5.90 -29.10 7.10
CA GLU A 235 5.57 -30.46 6.70
C GLU A 235 5.84 -30.66 5.20
N SER A 236 4.87 -30.39 4.33
CA SER A 236 5.07 -30.45 2.88
C SER A 236 3.97 -29.70 2.12
N ARG A 237 4.23 -29.46 0.84
CA ARG A 237 3.27 -28.87 -0.10
C ARG A 237 2.04 -29.76 -0.28
N GLU A 238 2.24 -31.06 -0.46
CA GLU A 238 1.19 -32.05 -0.70
C GLU A 238 0.23 -32.10 0.49
N LYS A 239 0.76 -32.15 1.71
CA LYS A 239 -0.07 -32.12 2.92
C LYS A 239 -0.86 -30.83 3.08
N ALA A 240 -0.29 -29.69 2.66
CA ALA A 240 -0.99 -28.42 2.69
C ALA A 240 -2.15 -28.39 1.67
N ILE A 241 -1.93 -28.97 0.48
CA ILE A 241 -2.96 -29.14 -0.56
C ILE A 241 -4.09 -30.02 -0.02
N ASP A 242 -3.78 -31.20 0.54
CA ASP A 242 -4.78 -32.12 1.08
C ASP A 242 -5.59 -31.47 2.21
N TYR A 243 -4.89 -30.80 3.14
CA TYR A 243 -5.54 -30.05 4.23
C TYR A 243 -6.54 -29.00 3.72
N LEU A 244 -6.20 -28.30 2.64
CA LEU A 244 -7.05 -27.27 2.04
C LEU A 244 -8.21 -27.87 1.24
N LYS A 245 -7.99 -28.96 0.48
CA LYS A 245 -9.04 -29.68 -0.25
C LYS A 245 -10.14 -30.18 0.69
N ASP A 246 -9.77 -30.67 1.87
CA ASP A 246 -10.74 -31.17 2.87
C ASP A 246 -11.61 -30.06 3.51
N ARG A 247 -11.23 -28.79 3.36
CA ARG A 247 -11.81 -27.67 4.14
C ARG A 247 -12.37 -26.54 3.30
N LEU A 248 -11.96 -26.45 2.04
CA LEU A 248 -12.40 -25.40 1.13
C LEU A 248 -13.48 -25.95 0.18
N ASP A 249 -14.64 -25.31 0.17
CA ASP A 249 -15.70 -25.59 -0.80
C ASP A 249 -15.44 -24.81 -2.10
N ILE A 250 -14.65 -25.42 -2.99
CA ILE A 250 -14.26 -24.80 -4.25
C ILE A 250 -15.49 -24.57 -5.14
N HIS A 251 -16.46 -25.49 -5.15
CA HIS A 251 -17.63 -25.37 -6.00
C HIS A 251 -18.47 -24.16 -5.59
N ASN A 252 -18.81 -24.07 -4.30
CA ASN A 252 -19.59 -22.96 -3.76
C ASN A 252 -18.86 -21.62 -3.96
N PHE A 253 -17.55 -21.56 -3.73
CA PHE A 253 -16.78 -20.33 -3.94
C PHE A 253 -16.84 -19.83 -5.40
N LEU A 254 -16.75 -20.73 -6.38
CA LEU A 254 -16.77 -20.35 -7.78
C LEU A 254 -18.14 -19.80 -8.22
N ILE A 255 -19.24 -20.41 -7.75
CA ILE A 255 -20.60 -19.98 -8.10
C ILE A 255 -21.12 -18.82 -7.24
N SER A 256 -20.55 -18.59 -6.06
CA SER A 256 -21.00 -17.55 -5.14
C SER A 256 -20.81 -16.14 -5.72
N GLU A 257 -21.85 -15.32 -5.66
CA GLU A 257 -21.77 -13.89 -5.98
C GLU A 257 -21.31 -13.04 -4.79
N LYS A 258 -21.30 -13.61 -3.58
CA LYS A 258 -20.91 -12.89 -2.35
C LYS A 258 -19.39 -12.79 -2.26
N ILE A 259 -18.91 -11.59 -1.92
CA ILE A 259 -17.48 -11.35 -1.66
C ILE A 259 -17.18 -11.68 -0.20
N ASP A 260 -16.38 -12.73 0.03
CA ASP A 260 -15.72 -13.00 1.31
C ASP A 260 -14.20 -12.89 1.13
N TYR A 261 -13.61 -11.80 1.66
CA TYR A 261 -12.17 -11.56 1.55
C TYR A 261 -11.31 -12.60 2.28
N SER A 262 -11.87 -13.29 3.27
CA SER A 262 -11.17 -14.33 4.03
C SER A 262 -11.10 -15.63 3.25
N GLU A 263 -12.24 -16.02 2.68
CA GLU A 263 -12.32 -17.16 1.78
C GLU A 263 -11.46 -16.93 0.54
N SER A 264 -11.56 -15.75 -0.08
CA SER A 264 -10.76 -15.36 -1.25
C SER A 264 -9.25 -15.43 -0.98
N LEU A 265 -8.79 -15.04 0.21
CA LEU A 265 -7.39 -15.18 0.61
C LEU A 265 -6.97 -16.65 0.74
N ALA A 266 -7.78 -17.49 1.40
CA ALA A 266 -7.50 -18.91 1.54
C ALA A 266 -7.50 -19.63 0.18
N MET A 267 -8.48 -19.33 -0.68
CA MET A 267 -8.60 -19.84 -2.04
C MET A 267 -7.45 -19.40 -2.94
N LYS A 268 -7.04 -18.13 -2.85
CA LYS A 268 -5.85 -17.64 -3.55
C LYS A 268 -4.62 -18.44 -3.15
N ASN A 269 -4.36 -18.57 -1.85
CA ASN A 269 -3.18 -19.28 -1.34
C ASN A 269 -3.23 -20.78 -1.64
N PHE A 270 -4.42 -21.38 -1.70
CA PHE A 270 -4.59 -22.73 -2.21
C PHE A 270 -4.20 -22.83 -3.69
N ALA A 271 -4.75 -21.96 -4.54
CA ALA A 271 -4.46 -21.96 -5.96
C ALA A 271 -2.98 -21.66 -6.27
N THR A 272 -2.29 -20.82 -5.50
CA THR A 272 -0.86 -20.55 -5.71
C THR A 272 0.03 -21.76 -5.46
N ILE A 273 -0.39 -22.70 -4.59
CA ILE A 273 0.35 -23.94 -4.34
C ILE A 273 -0.07 -25.10 -5.23
N LEU A 274 -1.09 -24.97 -6.09
CA LEU A 274 -1.45 -26.00 -7.09
C LEU A 274 -0.49 -25.97 -8.30
N ASN A 275 -0.41 -27.07 -9.06
CA ASN A 275 0.35 -27.08 -10.31
C ASN A 275 -0.36 -26.22 -11.38
N ASP A 276 0.41 -25.73 -12.36
CA ASP A 276 -0.11 -24.83 -13.41
C ASP A 276 -1.05 -25.51 -14.41
N ASP A 277 -0.91 -26.83 -14.58
CA ASP A 277 -1.73 -27.67 -15.46
C ASP A 277 -3.10 -28.00 -14.85
N GLU A 278 -3.32 -27.75 -13.56
CA GLU A 278 -4.60 -27.99 -12.89
C GLU A 278 -5.66 -26.97 -13.33
N PRO A 279 -6.76 -27.38 -14.02
CA PRO A 279 -7.75 -26.44 -14.54
C PRO A 279 -8.45 -25.61 -13.45
N ILE A 280 -8.51 -26.15 -12.23
CA ILE A 280 -9.16 -25.50 -11.10
C ILE A 280 -8.38 -24.28 -10.61
N LYS A 281 -7.04 -24.29 -10.74
CA LYS A 281 -6.17 -23.17 -10.36
C LYS A 281 -6.59 -21.91 -11.10
N ARG A 282 -6.75 -22.00 -12.42
CA ARG A 282 -7.13 -20.86 -13.26
C ARG A 282 -8.50 -20.29 -12.86
N LYS A 283 -9.48 -21.15 -12.59
CA LYS A 283 -10.84 -20.75 -12.17
C LYS A 283 -10.84 -20.05 -10.81
N ILE A 284 -10.07 -20.55 -9.86
CA ILE A 284 -9.96 -19.94 -8.53
C ILE A 284 -9.27 -18.57 -8.65
N LEU A 285 -8.13 -18.49 -9.35
CA LEU A 285 -7.37 -17.24 -9.46
C LEU A 285 -8.18 -16.12 -10.13
N ILE A 286 -8.93 -16.41 -11.21
CA ILE A 286 -9.74 -15.38 -11.87
C ILE A 286 -10.88 -14.89 -10.96
N LYS A 287 -11.54 -15.80 -10.22
CA LYS A 287 -12.55 -15.44 -9.23
C LYS A 287 -11.97 -14.55 -8.12
N CYS A 288 -10.78 -14.90 -7.61
CA CYS A 288 -10.09 -14.06 -6.63
C CYS A 288 -9.76 -12.68 -7.21
N LEU A 289 -9.27 -12.58 -8.45
CA LEU A 289 -8.97 -11.30 -9.10
C LEU A 289 -10.20 -10.40 -9.31
N GLU A 290 -11.37 -10.98 -9.56
CA GLU A 290 -12.65 -10.26 -9.66
C GLU A 290 -13.10 -9.71 -8.29
N GLN A 291 -12.91 -10.48 -7.22
CA GLN A 291 -13.29 -10.09 -5.85
C GLN A 291 -12.27 -9.15 -5.18
N THR A 292 -10.98 -9.28 -5.52
CA THR A 292 -9.87 -8.52 -4.94
C THR A 292 -9.00 -7.88 -6.03
N PRO A 293 -9.54 -6.95 -6.85
CA PRO A 293 -8.79 -6.32 -7.93
C PRO A 293 -7.53 -5.57 -7.45
N GLN A 294 -7.49 -5.13 -6.19
CA GLN A 294 -6.35 -4.49 -5.52
C GLN A 294 -5.19 -5.43 -5.19
N ASP A 295 -5.35 -6.76 -5.29
CA ASP A 295 -4.26 -7.72 -5.11
C ASP A 295 -3.40 -7.78 -6.38
N VAL A 296 -2.55 -6.77 -6.55
CA VAL A 296 -1.73 -6.65 -7.76
C VAL A 296 -0.64 -7.71 -7.85
N ASP A 297 -0.22 -8.30 -6.73
CA ASP A 297 0.71 -9.42 -6.78
C ASP A 297 0.04 -10.68 -7.33
N LEU A 298 -1.26 -10.87 -7.06
CA LEU A 298 -2.06 -11.89 -7.75
C LEU A 298 -2.19 -11.60 -9.26
N TRP A 299 -2.38 -10.34 -9.65
CA TRP A 299 -2.38 -9.98 -11.08
C TRP A 299 -1.05 -10.28 -11.77
N LYS A 300 0.08 -9.99 -11.12
CA LYS A 300 1.41 -10.32 -11.66
C LYS A 300 1.60 -11.83 -11.80
N LEU A 301 1.11 -12.61 -10.84
CA LEU A 301 1.10 -14.07 -10.96
C LEU A 301 0.25 -14.51 -12.15
N TRP A 302 -0.94 -13.96 -12.33
CA TRP A 302 -1.80 -14.23 -13.47
C TRP A 302 -1.13 -13.89 -14.81
N PHE A 303 -0.47 -12.73 -14.90
CA PHE A 303 0.27 -12.31 -16.08
C PHE A 303 1.39 -13.27 -16.44
N LYS A 304 2.08 -13.82 -15.44
CA LYS A 304 3.19 -14.74 -15.66
C LYS A 304 2.75 -16.10 -16.21
N HIS A 305 1.59 -16.60 -15.78
CA HIS A 305 1.20 -17.99 -16.02
C HIS A 305 0.03 -18.19 -17.00
N PHE A 306 -0.90 -17.23 -17.12
CA PHE A 306 -2.18 -17.47 -17.79
C PHE A 306 -2.61 -16.39 -18.78
N ALA A 307 -2.25 -15.13 -18.54
CA ALA A 307 -2.76 -14.02 -19.33
C ALA A 307 -2.15 -13.96 -20.73
N SER A 308 -2.96 -13.55 -21.72
CA SER A 308 -2.44 -13.21 -23.04
C SER A 308 -1.68 -11.87 -23.02
N LYS A 309 -0.80 -11.63 -23.99
CA LYS A 309 -0.10 -10.32 -24.13
C LYS A 309 -1.07 -9.13 -24.18
N ILE A 310 -2.19 -9.28 -24.88
CA ILE A 310 -3.23 -8.23 -25.01
C ILE A 310 -3.86 -7.95 -23.64
N GLU A 311 -4.16 -9.00 -22.88
CA GLU A 311 -4.73 -8.86 -21.54
C GLU A 311 -3.75 -8.20 -20.57
N ILE A 312 -2.49 -8.62 -20.59
CA ILE A 312 -1.40 -8.06 -19.77
C ILE A 312 -1.29 -6.55 -20.01
N GLN A 313 -1.25 -6.13 -21.29
CA GLN A 313 -1.17 -4.72 -21.66
C GLN A 313 -2.39 -3.94 -21.16
N ARG A 314 -3.61 -4.44 -21.45
CA ARG A 314 -4.87 -3.78 -21.06
C ARG A 314 -4.99 -3.61 -19.55
N LYS A 315 -4.68 -4.65 -18.78
CA LYS A 315 -4.80 -4.63 -17.31
C LYS A 315 -3.71 -3.81 -16.65
N SER A 316 -2.50 -3.84 -17.19
CA SER A 316 -1.41 -3.00 -16.69
C SER A 316 -1.72 -1.52 -16.93
N LEU A 317 -2.30 -1.17 -18.09
CA LEU A 317 -2.78 0.19 -18.36
C LEU A 317 -3.90 0.62 -17.41
N ASP A 318 -4.94 -0.22 -17.21
CA ASP A 318 -6.04 0.02 -16.27
C ASP A 318 -5.53 0.31 -14.84
N MET A 319 -4.51 -0.43 -14.38
CA MET A 319 -3.86 -0.16 -13.08
C MET A 319 -3.14 1.18 -13.05
N ILE A 320 -2.35 1.46 -14.08
CA ILE A 320 -1.55 2.69 -14.19
C ILE A 320 -2.47 3.91 -14.24
N ASP A 321 -3.54 3.88 -15.02
CA ASP A 321 -4.50 4.97 -15.15
C ASP A 321 -5.27 5.23 -13.85
N ASN A 322 -5.39 4.23 -12.97
CA ASN A 322 -5.95 4.36 -11.63
C ASN A 322 -4.89 4.70 -10.56
N GLY A 323 -3.76 5.28 -10.96
CA GLY A 323 -2.74 5.78 -10.04
C GLY A 323 -1.80 4.71 -9.49
N TYR A 324 -1.88 3.45 -9.94
CA TYR A 324 -0.90 2.45 -9.52
C TYR A 324 0.45 2.71 -10.20
N SER A 325 1.52 2.69 -9.42
CA SER A 325 2.85 3.08 -9.85
C SER A 325 3.83 1.96 -9.45
N ASP A 326 4.23 1.13 -10.43
CA ASP A 326 5.14 -0.01 -10.24
C ASP A 326 5.85 -0.37 -11.55
N LEU A 327 7.18 -0.33 -11.56
CA LEU A 327 8.01 -0.48 -12.76
C LEU A 327 7.73 -1.75 -13.58
N PRO A 328 7.50 -2.95 -13.00
CA PRO A 328 7.16 -4.15 -13.76
C PRO A 328 5.87 -4.02 -14.57
N LEU A 329 4.89 -3.24 -14.12
CA LEU A 329 3.66 -3.00 -14.90
C LEU A 329 3.92 -2.07 -16.08
N TYR A 330 4.78 -1.07 -15.91
CA TYR A 330 5.14 -0.18 -17.01
C TYR A 330 5.88 -0.90 -18.15
N LYS A 331 6.64 -1.96 -17.84
CA LYS A 331 7.29 -2.81 -18.85
C LYS A 331 6.29 -3.56 -19.74
N ASN A 332 5.03 -3.66 -19.33
CA ASN A 332 3.97 -4.36 -20.04
C ASN A 332 3.19 -3.47 -21.03
N ILE A 333 3.42 -2.16 -21.03
CA ILE A 333 2.64 -1.22 -21.84
C ILE A 333 3.51 -0.53 -22.90
N VAL A 334 2.89 -0.24 -24.05
CA VAL A 334 3.46 0.64 -25.07
C VAL A 334 2.96 2.05 -24.78
N LEU A 335 3.87 2.93 -24.36
CA LEU A 335 3.53 4.33 -24.10
C LEU A 335 3.27 5.06 -25.42
N THR A 336 2.08 5.64 -25.55
CA THR A 336 1.71 6.55 -26.64
C THR A 336 1.88 8.01 -26.19
N ARG A 337 1.82 8.95 -27.13
CA ARG A 337 1.97 10.39 -26.82
C ARG A 337 0.90 10.90 -25.84
N ASP A 338 -0.31 10.35 -25.89
CA ASP A 338 -1.42 10.77 -25.03
C ASP A 338 -1.27 10.29 -23.57
N MET A 339 -0.29 9.43 -23.29
CA MET A 339 -0.05 8.84 -21.97
C MET A 339 0.96 9.63 -21.13
N GLN A 340 0.92 10.97 -21.19
CA GLN A 340 1.91 11.82 -20.52
C GLN A 340 2.00 11.56 -19.00
N SER A 341 0.87 11.35 -18.30
CA SER A 341 0.89 11.05 -16.86
C SER A 341 1.59 9.72 -16.54
N ALA A 342 1.35 8.68 -17.35
CA ALA A 342 2.01 7.40 -17.20
C ALA A 342 3.51 7.51 -17.50
N LEU A 343 3.88 8.24 -18.57
CA LEU A 343 5.27 8.50 -18.94
C LEU A 343 6.02 9.23 -17.83
N ILE A 344 5.46 10.30 -17.27
CA ILE A 344 6.07 11.09 -16.19
C ILE A 344 6.29 10.22 -14.95
N ARG A 345 5.29 9.43 -14.54
CA ARG A 345 5.43 8.51 -13.39
C ARG A 345 6.45 7.40 -13.65
N LEU A 346 6.51 6.86 -14.86
CA LEU A 346 7.56 5.92 -15.25
C LEU A 346 8.95 6.55 -15.14
N ILE A 347 9.11 7.79 -15.60
CA ILE A 347 10.37 8.53 -15.46
C ILE A 347 10.70 8.65 -13.98
N ILE A 348 9.80 9.18 -13.14
CA ILE A 348 10.08 9.32 -11.69
C ILE A 348 10.47 7.98 -11.04
N LEU A 349 9.78 6.89 -11.37
CA LEU A 349 10.09 5.54 -10.83
C LEU A 349 11.36 4.91 -11.41
N SER A 350 11.86 5.38 -12.55
CA SER A 350 13.08 4.87 -13.20
C SER A 350 14.35 5.52 -12.65
N ASP A 351 14.29 6.12 -11.47
CA ASP A 351 15.40 6.88 -10.87
C ASP A 351 16.41 5.98 -10.13
N THR A 352 16.18 4.66 -10.07
CA THR A 352 17.14 3.70 -9.49
C THR A 352 18.43 3.60 -10.32
N PRO A 353 19.58 3.25 -9.73
CA PRO A 353 20.85 3.12 -10.45
C PRO A 353 20.77 2.26 -11.72
N GLU A 354 19.98 1.18 -11.68
CA GLU A 354 19.82 0.23 -12.79
C GLU A 354 18.94 0.79 -13.92
N ASN A 355 17.97 1.65 -13.59
CA ASN A 355 16.97 2.15 -14.54
C ASN A 355 17.20 3.62 -14.92
N ARG A 356 18.15 4.31 -14.30
CA ARG A 356 18.39 5.75 -14.47
C ARG A 356 18.60 6.17 -15.91
N LYS A 357 19.37 5.38 -16.68
CA LYS A 357 19.62 5.63 -18.11
C LYS A 357 18.32 5.58 -18.92
N LEU A 358 17.45 4.62 -18.62
CA LEU A 358 16.13 4.52 -19.24
C LEU A 358 15.29 5.77 -18.91
N GLY A 359 15.20 6.13 -17.64
CA GLY A 359 14.47 7.31 -17.21
C GLY A 359 14.92 8.60 -17.88
N TYR A 360 16.23 8.88 -17.90
CA TYR A 360 16.81 10.02 -18.62
C TYR A 360 16.44 10.02 -20.11
N SER A 361 16.52 8.87 -20.77
CA SER A 361 16.17 8.78 -22.21
C SER A 361 14.70 9.07 -22.49
N LEU A 362 13.82 8.82 -21.51
CA LEU A 362 12.38 9.02 -21.62
C LEU A 362 11.97 10.48 -21.41
N ILE A 363 12.79 11.32 -20.76
CA ILE A 363 12.50 12.75 -20.55
C ILE A 363 12.24 13.48 -21.88
N ASN A 364 13.00 13.14 -22.93
CA ASN A 364 12.86 13.73 -24.26
C ASN A 364 11.52 13.38 -24.95
N LYS A 365 10.74 12.43 -24.40
CA LYS A 365 9.41 12.06 -24.89
C LYS A 365 8.27 12.80 -24.17
N VAL A 366 8.60 13.63 -23.18
CA VAL A 366 7.61 14.45 -22.47
C VAL A 366 7.29 15.67 -23.32
N ASP A 367 6.01 15.83 -23.69
CA ASP A 367 5.59 16.88 -24.62
C ASP A 367 5.73 18.29 -24.00
N ASN A 368 5.50 18.40 -22.69
CA ASN A 368 5.63 19.65 -21.97
C ASN A 368 7.09 19.92 -21.57
N LYS A 369 7.73 20.90 -22.22
CA LYS A 369 9.13 21.30 -21.96
C LYS A 369 9.38 21.71 -20.50
N GLY A 370 8.40 22.34 -19.85
CA GLY A 370 8.50 22.72 -18.44
C GLY A 370 8.61 21.50 -17.53
N ILE A 371 7.73 20.52 -17.73
CA ILE A 371 7.81 19.23 -17.02
C ILE A 371 9.12 18.53 -17.33
N GLY A 372 9.53 18.47 -18.60
CA GLY A 372 10.80 17.86 -19.00
C GLY A 372 12.00 18.47 -18.27
N LYS A 373 12.05 19.80 -18.13
CA LYS A 373 13.09 20.50 -17.36
C LYS A 373 13.05 20.11 -15.88
N SER A 374 11.87 20.07 -15.25
CA SER A 374 11.71 19.65 -13.86
C SER A 374 12.18 18.22 -13.62
N LEU A 375 11.90 17.30 -14.56
CA LEU A 375 12.37 15.92 -14.49
C LEU A 375 13.90 15.82 -14.67
N SER A 376 14.50 16.62 -15.55
CA SER A 376 15.97 16.69 -15.65
C SER A 376 16.62 17.19 -14.35
N LEU A 377 16.00 18.18 -13.69
CA LEU A 377 16.45 18.67 -12.39
C LEU A 377 16.30 17.62 -11.28
N LEU A 378 15.19 16.87 -11.27
CA LEU A 378 15.00 15.73 -10.36
C LEU A 378 16.19 14.79 -10.46
N TYR A 379 16.52 14.38 -11.69
CA TYR A 379 17.62 13.46 -11.96
C TYR A 379 19.03 14.06 -11.78
N SER A 380 19.16 15.39 -11.68
CA SER A 380 20.44 16.02 -11.36
C SER A 380 20.65 16.11 -9.85
N ASN A 381 19.57 16.31 -9.10
CA ASN A 381 19.62 16.59 -7.66
C ASN A 381 19.39 15.35 -6.78
N ILE A 382 18.62 14.37 -7.25
CA ILE A 382 18.21 13.20 -6.48
C ILE A 382 18.73 11.93 -7.15
N PRO A 383 19.69 11.21 -6.54
CA PRO A 383 20.30 10.01 -7.15
C PRO A 383 19.44 8.75 -7.05
N ASN A 384 18.45 8.71 -6.13
CA ASN A 384 17.51 7.61 -5.97
C ASN A 384 16.26 8.10 -5.22
N ILE A 385 15.12 8.21 -5.92
CA ILE A 385 13.86 8.70 -5.34
C ILE A 385 13.30 7.77 -4.26
N SER A 386 13.40 6.45 -4.43
CA SER A 386 12.87 5.49 -3.45
C SER A 386 13.68 5.61 -2.16
N GLU A 387 15.01 5.69 -2.24
CA GLU A 387 15.84 6.01 -1.06
C GLU A 387 15.50 7.39 -0.50
N TYR A 388 15.31 8.42 -1.34
CA TYR A 388 14.96 9.75 -0.87
C TYR A 388 13.69 9.73 -0.01
N ILE A 389 12.67 8.97 -0.43
CA ILE A 389 11.40 8.81 0.29
C ILE A 389 11.57 8.08 1.62
N TYR A 390 12.45 7.07 1.71
CA TYR A 390 12.61 6.25 2.92
C TYR A 390 13.86 6.59 3.78
N ARG A 391 14.72 7.51 3.35
CA ARG A 391 15.96 7.89 4.07
C ARG A 391 15.63 8.54 5.41
N GLY A 392 16.08 7.98 6.52
CA GLY A 392 15.89 8.56 7.86
C GLY A 392 14.64 8.07 8.60
N MET A 393 14.04 6.98 8.12
CA MET A 393 12.99 6.22 8.83
C MET A 393 13.55 5.10 9.68
#